data_AF-A0A538DWC9-F1
#
_entry.id   AF-A0A538DWC9-F1
#
_cell.length_a   1.000
_cell.length_b   1.000
_cell.length_c   1.000
_cell.angle_alpha   90.00
_cell.angle_beta   90.00
_cell.angle_gamma   90.00
#
_symmetry.space_group_name_H-M   'P 1'
#
loop_
_entity.id
_entity.type
_entity.pdbx_description
1 polymer ?
#
loop_
_entity_poly.entity_id
_entity_poly.type
_entity_poly.pdbx_seq_one_letter_code
_entity_poly.pdbx_strand_id
1 'polypeptide(L)'
;MPIKRERIPHVDDPLAVGKRLVGAREAQGLSQRDLAFPGCSAAYISRIERGERVPSLQVLRELAARCAVSEAHLAWGKRQRLDLDVVERMRDVEAAAASGSKAQRAAAYTALAKAANKAGRALKA
;
A
#
# COMPACT_ATOMS: atom_id res chain seq x y z
N MET A 1 -36.94 12.93 -2.38
CA MET A 1 -36.41 11.77 -1.63
C MET A 1 -35.04 12.13 -1.08
N PRO A 2 -34.71 11.86 0.19
CA PRO A 2 -33.37 12.10 0.70
C PRO A 2 -32.40 11.11 0.05
N ILE A 3 -31.38 11.61 -0.65
CA ILE A 3 -30.30 10.79 -1.20
C ILE A 3 -29.48 10.26 -0.03
N LYS A 4 -29.64 8.98 0.31
CA LYS A 4 -28.80 8.31 1.31
C LYS A 4 -27.43 8.08 0.68
N ARG A 5 -26.45 8.92 1.03
CA ARG A 5 -25.06 8.72 0.61
C ARG A 5 -24.57 7.37 1.12
N GLU A 6 -24.25 6.48 0.20
CA GLU A 6 -23.67 5.18 0.52
C GLU A 6 -22.26 5.38 1.11
N ARG A 7 -21.92 4.66 2.17
CA ARG A 7 -20.62 4.83 2.84
C ARG A 7 -19.55 4.17 1.99
N ILE A 8 -18.59 4.98 1.53
CA ILE A 8 -17.40 4.47 0.86
C ILE A 8 -16.49 3.83 1.92
N PRO A 9 -16.14 2.53 1.81
CA PRO A 9 -15.22 1.89 2.73
C PRO A 9 -13.79 2.42 2.51
N HIS A 10 -13.05 2.61 3.60
CA HIS A 10 -11.64 3.04 3.57
C HIS A 10 -10.65 1.89 3.76
N VAL A 11 -11.13 0.65 3.87
CA VAL A 11 -10.34 -0.58 3.94
C VAL A 11 -10.97 -1.69 3.11
N ASP A 12 -10.17 -2.68 2.67
CA ASP A 12 -10.65 -3.85 1.93
C ASP A 12 -11.48 -4.81 2.79
N ASP A 13 -10.88 -5.33 3.84
CA ASP A 13 -11.41 -6.35 4.73
C ASP A 13 -10.82 -6.14 6.14
N PRO A 14 -11.65 -6.04 7.19
CA PRO A 14 -11.17 -5.79 8.55
C PRO A 14 -10.14 -6.82 9.03
N LEU A 15 -10.33 -8.10 8.70
CA LEU A 15 -9.42 -9.17 9.11
C LEU A 15 -8.08 -9.08 8.35
N ALA A 16 -8.10 -8.75 7.07
CA ALA A 16 -6.90 -8.51 6.28
C ALA A 16 -6.10 -7.29 6.80
N VAL A 17 -6.78 -6.20 7.16
CA VAL A 17 -6.15 -5.04 7.83
C VAL A 17 -5.46 -5.47 9.11
N GLY A 18 -6.17 -6.24 9.96
CA GLY A 18 -5.62 -6.73 11.22
C GLY A 18 -4.35 -7.56 11.03
N LYS A 19 -4.35 -8.51 10.09
CA LYS A 19 -3.17 -9.32 9.76
C LYS A 19 -1.98 -8.49 9.28
N ARG A 20 -2.23 -7.46 8.45
CA ARG A 20 -1.18 -6.55 7.98
C ARG A 20 -0.61 -5.71 9.12
N LEU A 21 -1.47 -5.25 10.02
CA LEU A 21 -1.06 -4.50 11.20
C LEU A 21 -0.16 -5.35 12.12
N VAL A 22 -0.53 -6.60 12.38
CA VAL A 22 0.30 -7.55 13.16
C VAL A 22 1.68 -7.68 12.53
N GLY A 23 1.74 -7.99 11.22
CA GLY A 23 3.00 -8.17 10.52
C GLY A 23 3.87 -6.91 10.50
N ALA A 24 3.28 -5.73 10.29
CA ALA A 24 4.00 -4.46 10.30
C ALA A 24 4.53 -4.11 11.71
N ARG A 25 3.72 -4.34 12.75
CA ARG A 25 4.11 -4.14 14.14
C ARG A 25 5.27 -5.05 14.54
N GLU A 26 5.18 -6.33 14.22
CA GLU A 26 6.20 -7.32 14.57
C GLU A 26 7.50 -7.12 13.80
N ALA A 27 7.44 -6.65 12.56
CA ALA A 27 8.63 -6.27 11.78
C ALA A 27 9.41 -5.11 12.42
N GLN A 28 8.75 -4.26 13.21
CA GLN A 28 9.39 -3.19 13.99
C GLN A 28 9.77 -3.62 15.42
N GLY A 29 9.51 -4.88 15.81
CA GLY A 29 9.77 -5.37 17.16
C GLY A 29 8.87 -4.75 18.24
N LEU A 30 7.72 -4.18 17.86
CA LEU A 30 6.83 -3.47 18.77
C LEU A 30 5.82 -4.43 19.42
N SER A 31 5.53 -4.26 20.70
CA SER A 31 4.33 -4.85 21.32
C SER A 31 3.09 -4.00 21.01
N GLN A 32 1.89 -4.54 21.27
CA GLN A 32 0.65 -3.75 21.17
C GLN A 32 0.64 -2.54 22.12
N ARG A 33 1.37 -2.62 23.25
CA ARG A 33 1.51 -1.49 24.18
C ARG A 33 2.44 -0.42 23.62
N ASP A 34 3.51 -0.81 22.94
CA ASP A 34 4.45 0.13 22.31
C ASP A 34 3.80 0.86 21.13
N LEU A 35 2.89 0.18 20.42
CA LEU A 35 2.13 0.77 19.32
C LEU A 35 0.99 1.70 19.79
N ALA A 36 0.55 1.57 21.04
CA ALA A 36 -0.56 2.37 21.59
C ALA A 36 -0.23 3.86 21.68
N PHE A 37 -1.27 4.69 21.63
CA PHE A 37 -1.17 6.15 21.71
C PHE A 37 -2.46 6.75 22.30
N PRO A 38 -2.46 8.03 22.71
CA PRO A 38 -3.67 8.68 23.22
C PRO A 38 -4.84 8.56 22.22
N GLY A 39 -5.93 7.91 22.65
CA GLY A 39 -7.09 7.62 21.80
C GLY A 39 -7.06 6.25 21.10
N CYS A 40 -5.97 5.49 21.18
CA CYS A 40 -5.86 4.13 20.66
C CYS A 40 -5.13 3.22 21.66
N SER A 41 -5.90 2.52 22.49
CA SER A 41 -5.35 1.63 23.52
C SER A 41 -4.83 0.32 22.94
N ALA A 42 -3.91 -0.35 23.65
CA ALA A 42 -3.46 -1.70 23.30
C ALA A 42 -4.61 -2.70 23.14
N ALA A 43 -5.67 -2.59 23.96
CA ALA A 43 -6.86 -3.42 23.84
C ALA A 43 -7.67 -3.11 22.58
N TYR A 44 -7.67 -1.85 22.11
CA TYR A 44 -8.29 -1.50 20.84
C TYR A 44 -7.47 -2.00 19.66
N ILE A 45 -6.14 -1.84 19.71
CA ILE A 45 -5.20 -2.42 18.73
C ILE A 45 -5.42 -3.92 18.61
N SER A 46 -5.48 -4.64 19.74
CA SER A 46 -5.76 -6.08 19.75
C SER A 46 -7.06 -6.45 19.02
N ARG A 47 -8.13 -5.67 19.19
CA ARG A 47 -9.39 -5.88 18.46
C ARG A 47 -9.28 -5.58 16.97
N ILE A 48 -8.48 -4.59 16.58
CA ILE A 48 -8.18 -4.29 15.17
C ILE A 48 -7.38 -5.45 14.56
N GLU A 49 -6.35 -5.94 15.24
CA GLU A 49 -5.51 -7.05 14.80
C GLU A 49 -6.30 -8.35 14.57
N ARG A 50 -7.35 -8.59 15.37
CA ARG A 50 -8.30 -9.70 15.20
C ARG A 50 -9.43 -9.44 14.17
N GLY A 51 -9.46 -8.25 13.55
CA GLY A 51 -10.51 -7.86 12.61
C GLY A 51 -11.88 -7.56 13.24
N GLU A 52 -11.98 -7.53 14.57
CA GLU A 52 -13.21 -7.25 15.31
C GLU A 52 -13.61 -5.77 15.24
N ARG A 53 -12.66 -4.90 14.88
CA ARG A 53 -12.86 -3.45 14.73
C ARG A 53 -12.17 -2.92 13.50
N VAL A 54 -12.91 -2.12 12.72
CA VAL A 54 -12.34 -1.28 11.68
C VAL A 54 -11.83 0.01 12.32
N PRO A 55 -10.52 0.35 12.21
CA PRO A 55 -10.00 1.61 12.70
C PRO A 55 -10.59 2.77 11.90
N SER A 56 -10.72 3.96 12.49
CA SER A 56 -10.98 5.17 11.72
C SER A 56 -9.79 5.49 10.80
N LEU A 57 -10.00 6.33 9.78
CA LEU A 57 -8.92 6.76 8.88
C LEU A 57 -7.76 7.42 9.64
N GLN A 58 -8.07 8.21 10.66
CA GLN A 58 -7.07 8.86 11.52
C GLN A 58 -6.25 7.84 12.31
N VAL A 59 -6.90 6.84 12.90
CA VAL A 59 -6.21 5.77 13.64
C VAL A 59 -5.37 4.92 12.70
N LEU A 60 -5.87 4.59 11.51
CA LEU A 60 -5.15 3.81 10.51
C LEU A 60 -3.85 4.51 10.06
N ARG A 61 -3.91 5.84 9.84
CA ARG A 61 -2.75 6.67 9.50
C ARG A 61 -1.68 6.66 10.58
N GLU A 62 -2.10 6.87 11.83
CA GLU A 62 -1.16 6.89 12.96
C GLU A 62 -0.51 5.51 13.18
N LEU A 63 -1.29 4.43 13.08
CA LEU A 63 -0.77 3.07 13.16
C LEU A 63 0.23 2.77 12.04
N ALA A 64 -0.07 3.20 10.80
CA ALA A 64 0.82 3.03 9.66
C ALA A 64 2.15 3.75 9.87
N ALA A 65 2.08 5.02 10.28
CA ALA A 65 3.26 5.84 10.56
C ALA A 65 4.17 5.21 11.62
N ARG A 66 3.60 4.74 12.74
CA ARG A 66 4.32 4.07 13.82
C ARG A 66 4.93 2.72 13.41
N CYS A 67 4.31 2.03 12.47
CA CYS A 67 4.83 0.76 11.93
C CYS A 67 5.74 0.94 10.70
N ALA A 68 6.09 2.18 10.33
CA ALA A 68 6.90 2.51 9.15
C ALA A 68 6.37 1.90 7.84
N VAL A 69 5.04 1.84 7.67
CA VAL A 69 4.35 1.40 6.44
C VAL A 69 3.39 2.48 5.96
N SER A 70 2.92 2.39 4.72
CA SER A 70 1.90 3.31 4.22
C SER A 70 0.50 2.97 4.73
N GLU A 71 -0.35 3.99 4.87
CA GLU A 71 -1.77 3.81 5.16
C GLU A 71 -2.43 2.88 4.13
N ALA A 72 -2.12 3.08 2.84
CA ALA A 72 -2.61 2.24 1.75
C ALA A 72 -2.22 0.77 1.90
N HIS A 73 -1.02 0.49 2.41
CA HIS A 73 -0.60 -0.87 2.71
C HIS A 73 -1.47 -1.49 3.80
N LEU A 74 -1.71 -0.78 4.92
CA LEU A 74 -2.60 -1.31 5.96
C LEU A 74 -4.04 -1.45 5.48
N ALA A 75 -4.54 -0.50 4.67
CA ALA A 75 -5.91 -0.44 4.19
C ALA A 75 -6.25 -1.47 3.11
N TRP A 76 -5.34 -1.71 2.16
CA TRP A 76 -5.60 -2.46 0.92
C TRP A 76 -4.50 -3.49 0.59
N GLY A 77 -3.45 -3.58 1.41
CA GLY A 77 -2.32 -4.48 1.20
C GLY A 77 -1.44 -4.11 0.00
N LYS A 78 -0.85 -5.14 -0.61
CA LYS A 78 -0.03 -5.02 -1.84
C LYS A 78 -0.87 -4.79 -3.10
N ARG A 79 -2.16 -4.43 -3.00
CA ARG A 79 -2.88 -3.80 -4.12
C ARG A 79 -2.38 -2.37 -4.32
N GLN A 80 -1.08 -2.16 -4.41
CA GLN A 80 -0.59 -1.17 -5.34
C GLN A 80 -1.10 -1.64 -6.69
N ARG A 81 -2.00 -0.87 -7.29
CA ARG A 81 -2.16 -0.95 -8.75
C ARG A 81 -0.74 -0.82 -9.29
N LEU A 82 -0.25 -1.85 -9.98
CA LEU A 82 0.96 -1.72 -10.76
C LEU A 82 0.84 -0.43 -11.55
N ASP A 83 1.86 0.41 -11.53
CA ASP A 83 1.86 1.60 -12.37
C ASP A 83 1.73 1.13 -13.82
N LEU A 84 0.59 1.45 -14.43
CA LEU A 84 0.23 0.89 -15.73
C LEU A 84 1.22 1.31 -16.82
N ASP A 85 1.83 2.50 -16.70
CA ASP A 85 2.88 2.96 -17.61
C ASP A 85 4.14 2.10 -17.42
N VAL A 86 4.52 1.77 -16.18
CA VAL A 86 5.64 0.84 -15.94
C VAL A 86 5.37 -0.54 -16.55
N VAL A 87 4.16 -1.07 -16.42
CA VAL A 87 3.78 -2.36 -17.02
C VAL A 87 3.82 -2.32 -18.54
N GLU A 88 3.33 -1.24 -19.15
CA GLU A 88 3.38 -1.03 -20.58
C GLU A 88 4.83 -0.94 -21.08
N ARG A 89 5.69 -0.15 -20.41
CA ARG A 89 7.11 -0.05 -20.77
C ARG A 89 7.87 -1.36 -20.61
N MET A 90 7.49 -2.20 -19.65
CA MET A 90 8.07 -3.53 -19.51
C MET A 90 7.74 -4.40 -20.74
N ARG A 91 6.51 -4.36 -21.24
CA ARG A 91 6.11 -5.07 -22.46
C ARG A 91 6.83 -4.54 -23.70
N ASP A 92 7.05 -3.22 -23.78
CA ASP A 92 7.85 -2.62 -24.86
C ASP A 92 9.29 -3.18 -24.86
N VAL A 93 9.89 -3.35 -23.67
CA VAL A 93 11.22 -3.96 -23.52
C VAL A 93 11.22 -5.42 -23.95
N GLU A 94 10.21 -6.21 -23.54
CA GLU A 94 10.07 -7.62 -23.93
C GLU A 94 9.93 -7.76 -25.46
N ALA A 95 9.09 -6.93 -26.07
CA ALA A 95 8.92 -6.91 -27.52
C ALA A 95 10.21 -6.53 -28.25
N ALA A 96 10.91 -5.48 -27.79
CA ALA A 96 12.19 -5.07 -28.36
C ALA A 96 13.30 -6.11 -28.13
N ALA A 97 13.26 -6.87 -27.04
CA ALA A 97 14.20 -7.96 -26.77
C ALA A 97 13.98 -9.14 -27.72
N ALA A 98 12.73 -9.47 -28.04
CA ALA A 98 12.37 -10.58 -28.92
C ALA A 98 12.72 -10.33 -30.39
N SER A 99 12.50 -9.11 -30.90
CA SER A 99 12.62 -8.83 -32.35
C SER A 99 13.13 -7.44 -32.71
N GLY A 100 13.49 -6.61 -31.73
CA GLY A 100 13.92 -5.24 -31.96
C GLY A 100 15.42 -5.10 -32.27
N SER A 101 15.78 -4.00 -32.94
CA SER A 101 17.16 -3.57 -33.12
C SER A 101 17.82 -3.17 -31.80
N LYS A 102 19.17 -3.10 -31.79
CA LYS A 102 19.93 -2.61 -30.63
C LYS A 102 19.48 -1.21 -30.18
N ALA A 103 19.13 -0.34 -31.13
CA ALA A 103 18.63 1.00 -30.85
C ALA A 103 17.22 0.98 -30.22
N GLN A 104 16.32 0.15 -30.73
CA GLN A 104 14.97 -0.01 -30.16
C GLN A 104 15.01 -0.57 -28.73
N ARG A 105 15.89 -1.55 -28.47
CA ARG A 105 16.11 -2.06 -27.10
C ARG A 105 16.61 -0.97 -26.16
N ALA A 106 17.63 -0.22 -26.55
CA ALA A 106 18.17 0.87 -25.73
C ALA A 106 17.11 1.95 -25.42
N ALA A 107 16.27 2.30 -26.41
CA ALA A 107 15.18 3.24 -26.24
C ALA A 107 14.11 2.71 -25.26
N ALA A 108 13.68 1.45 -25.42
CA ALA A 108 12.69 0.82 -24.54
C ALA A 108 13.18 0.73 -23.08
N TYR A 109 14.43 0.32 -22.85
CA TYR A 109 15.03 0.31 -21.52
C TYR A 109 15.10 1.71 -20.90
N THR A 110 15.44 2.73 -21.69
CA THR A 110 15.47 4.12 -21.21
C THR A 110 14.07 4.61 -20.82
N ALA A 111 13.05 4.26 -21.60
CA ALA A 111 11.66 4.60 -21.30
C ALA A 111 11.16 3.90 -20.02
N LEU A 112 11.45 2.60 -19.86
CA LEU A 112 11.14 1.85 -18.63
C LEU A 112 11.81 2.47 -17.41
N ALA A 113 13.09 2.82 -17.50
CA ALA A 113 13.82 3.45 -16.40
C ALA A 113 13.20 4.81 -15.99
N LYS A 114 12.73 5.61 -16.95
CA LYS A 114 12.01 6.86 -16.66
C LYS A 114 10.67 6.61 -15.97
N ALA A 115 9.87 5.67 -16.48
CA ALA A 115 8.57 5.31 -15.89
C ALA A 115 8.74 4.78 -14.47
N ALA A 116 9.68 3.86 -14.24
CA ALA A 116 9.96 3.28 -12.92
C ALA A 116 10.43 4.34 -11.92
N ASN A 117 11.29 5.28 -12.34
CA ASN A 117 11.72 6.40 -11.49
C ASN A 117 10.55 7.32 -11.11
N LYS A 118 9.65 7.62 -12.05
CA LYS A 118 8.45 8.43 -11.81
C LYS A 118 7.52 7.73 -10.81
N ALA A 119 7.22 6.45 -11.03
CA ALA A 119 6.41 5.65 -10.12
C ALA A 119 7.05 5.58 -8.72
N GLY A 120 8.36 5.34 -8.64
CA GLY A 120 9.10 5.31 -7.37
C GLY A 120 9.08 6.65 -6.61
N ARG A 121 9.03 7.79 -7.29
CA ARG A 121 8.83 9.10 -6.65
C ARG A 121 7.42 9.26 -6.10
N ALA A 122 6.40 8.83 -6.85
CA ALA A 122 5.01 8.89 -6.42
C ALA A 122 4.71 8.02 -5.20
N LEU A 123 5.48 6.95 -4.98
CA LEU A 123 5.38 6.09 -3.79
C LEU A 123 6.06 6.67 -2.53
N LYS A 124 6.94 7.65 -2.69
CA LYS A 124 7.66 8.32 -1.58
C LYS A 124 6.99 9.62 -1.14
N ALA A 125 5.97 10.08 -1.87
CA ALA A 125 5.16 11.26 -1.55
C ALA A 125 3.92 10.84 -0.76
#